data_AF-A0A813MEW8-F1
#
_entry.id   AF-A0A813MEW8-F1
#
_cell.length_a   1.000
_cell.length_b   1.000
_cell.length_c   1.000
_cell.angle_alpha   90.00
_cell.angle_beta   90.00
_cell.angle_gamma   90.00
#
_symmetry.space_group_name_H-M   'P 1'
#
loop_
_entity.id
_entity.type
_entity.pdbx_description
1 polymer ?
#
loop_
_entity_poly.entity_id
_entity_poly.type
_entity_poly.pdbx_seq_one_letter_code
_entity_poly.pdbx_strand_id
1 'polypeptide(L)'
;MTTKPNQPDSDVEADFNARATQLENSLTELETFLSRLDSVSYSTLHESLTPVDQARFDLTAAYTLNSLMWAYLRTRGVDPKQTQLKNRQTASRIDKQASTRLMRNALWQQAHAKNKKDEQ
;
A
#
# COMPACT_ATOMS: atom_id res chain seq x y z
N MET A 1 -31.76 -33.96 -32.94
CA MET A 1 -31.79 -32.81 -32.02
C MET A 1 -30.70 -33.01 -30.98
N THR A 2 -29.51 -32.47 -31.23
CA THR A 2 -28.38 -32.53 -30.28
C THR A 2 -28.02 -31.09 -29.95
N THR A 3 -28.60 -30.57 -28.87
CA THR A 3 -28.18 -29.30 -28.27
C THR A 3 -26.78 -29.50 -27.73
N LYS A 4 -25.79 -28.89 -28.39
CA LYS A 4 -24.40 -28.82 -27.94
C LYS A 4 -24.39 -28.20 -26.53
N PRO A 5 -23.63 -28.73 -25.57
CA PRO A 5 -23.63 -28.24 -24.20
C PRO A 5 -23.14 -26.80 -24.15
N ASN A 6 -23.70 -26.06 -23.19
CA ASN A 6 -23.47 -24.67 -22.84
C ASN A 6 -21.95 -24.34 -22.73
N GLN A 7 -21.31 -23.95 -23.85
CA GLN A 7 -19.94 -23.43 -23.86
C GLN A 7 -20.01 -21.95 -23.48
N PRO A 8 -19.18 -21.47 -22.52
CA PRO A 8 -19.09 -20.06 -22.22
C PRO A 8 -18.71 -19.27 -23.48
N ASP A 9 -19.22 -18.05 -23.62
CA ASP A 9 -18.84 -17.15 -24.71
C ASP A 9 -17.31 -16.99 -24.72
N SER A 10 -16.66 -17.29 -25.85
CA SER A 10 -15.19 -17.27 -25.95
C SER A 10 -14.59 -15.91 -25.56
N ASP A 11 -15.34 -14.84 -25.79
CA ASP A 11 -14.94 -13.47 -25.46
C ASP A 11 -14.91 -13.24 -23.94
N VAL A 12 -15.81 -13.88 -23.18
CA VAL A 12 -15.85 -13.78 -21.70
C VAL A 12 -14.65 -14.52 -21.08
N GLU A 13 -14.31 -15.69 -21.61
CA GLU A 13 -13.13 -16.44 -21.16
C GLU A 13 -11.83 -15.69 -21.48
N ALA A 14 -11.74 -15.09 -22.68
CA ALA A 14 -10.60 -14.29 -23.09
C ALA A 14 -10.41 -13.06 -22.19
N ASP A 15 -11.48 -12.30 -21.92
CA ASP A 15 -11.46 -11.12 -21.05
C ASP A 15 -11.07 -11.46 -19.60
N PHE A 16 -11.59 -12.58 -19.08
CA PHE A 16 -11.23 -13.06 -17.75
C PHE A 16 -9.74 -13.40 -17.68
N ASN A 17 -9.24 -14.19 -18.63
CA ASN A 17 -7.84 -14.60 -18.67
C ASN A 17 -6.91 -13.39 -18.82
N ALA A 18 -7.28 -12.40 -19.64
CA ALA A 18 -6.50 -11.18 -19.78
C ALA A 18 -6.38 -10.41 -18.46
N ARG A 19 -7.48 -10.26 -17.71
CA ARG A 19 -7.48 -9.61 -16.38
C ARG A 19 -6.70 -10.41 -15.33
N ALA A 20 -6.80 -11.73 -15.36
CA ALA A 20 -6.05 -12.61 -14.46
C ALA A 20 -4.54 -12.48 -14.71
N THR A 21 -4.10 -12.53 -15.97
CA THR A 21 -2.69 -12.31 -16.36
C THR A 21 -2.20 -10.92 -15.94
N GLN A 22 -3.01 -9.88 -16.12
CA GLN A 22 -2.64 -8.54 -15.69
C GLN A 22 -2.46 -8.45 -14.16
N LEU A 23 -3.33 -9.11 -13.40
CA LEU A 23 -3.23 -9.17 -11.94
C LEU A 23 -1.95 -9.92 -11.52
N GLU A 24 -1.65 -11.06 -12.13
CA GLU A 24 -0.45 -11.85 -11.84
C GLU A 24 0.85 -11.08 -12.12
N ASN A 25 0.91 -10.38 -13.26
CA ASN A 25 2.05 -9.53 -13.58
C ASN A 25 2.21 -8.42 -12.54
N SER A 26 1.11 -7.77 -12.14
CA SER A 26 1.12 -6.71 -11.12
C SER A 26 1.57 -7.23 -9.75
N LEU A 27 1.18 -8.45 -9.37
CA LEU A 27 1.60 -9.09 -8.12
C LEU A 27 3.08 -9.46 -8.14
N THR A 28 3.58 -9.98 -9.27
CA THR A 28 5.00 -10.30 -9.46
C THR A 28 5.88 -9.05 -9.34
N GLU A 29 5.47 -7.94 -9.95
CA GLU A 29 6.17 -6.65 -9.82
C GLU A 29 6.19 -6.15 -8.37
N LEU A 30 5.05 -6.26 -7.68
CA LEU A 30 4.93 -5.89 -6.28
C LEU A 30 5.84 -6.75 -5.38
N GLU A 31 5.86 -8.06 -5.59
CA GLU A 31 6.69 -9.00 -4.84
C GLU A 31 8.18 -8.72 -5.04
N THR A 32 8.58 -8.42 -6.27
CA THR A 32 9.95 -7.98 -6.58
C THR A 32 10.32 -6.69 -5.83
N PHE A 33 9.39 -5.74 -5.74
CA PHE A 33 9.61 -4.51 -4.97
C PHE A 33 9.69 -4.77 -3.46
N LEU A 34 8.79 -5.57 -2.90
CA LEU A 34 8.78 -5.91 -1.47
C LEU A 34 10.01 -6.71 -1.05
N SER A 35 10.53 -7.58 -1.92
CA SER A 35 11.75 -8.34 -1.67
C SER A 35 12.97 -7.43 -1.45
N ARG A 36 13.01 -6.27 -2.12
CA ARG A 36 14.06 -5.25 -1.88
C ARG A 36 13.89 -4.50 -0.57
N LEU A 37 12.66 -4.42 -0.06
CA LEU A 37 12.40 -3.84 1.26
C LEU A 37 12.76 -4.83 2.37
N ASP A 38 12.53 -6.12 2.15
CA ASP A 38 12.83 -7.17 3.13
C ASP A 38 14.34 -7.37 3.34
N SER A 39 15.17 -7.03 2.34
CA SER A 39 16.63 -7.10 2.44
C SER A 39 17.24 -6.00 3.32
N VAL A 40 16.47 -5.01 3.75
CA VAL A 40 16.92 -3.91 4.61
C VAL A 40 16.09 -3.89 5.90
N SER A 41 16.76 -4.00 7.06
CA SER A 41 16.08 -3.85 8.35
C SER A 41 15.44 -2.47 8.48
N TYR A 42 14.20 -2.41 8.98
CA TYR A 42 13.46 -1.17 9.25
C TYR A 42 14.26 -0.19 10.12
N SER A 43 14.98 -0.67 11.13
CA SER A 43 15.80 0.17 12.02
C SER A 43 16.96 0.83 11.26
N THR A 44 17.65 0.07 10.43
CA THR A 44 18.76 0.55 9.60
C THR A 44 18.30 1.55 8.56
N LEU A 45 17.13 1.32 7.96
CA LEU A 45 16.50 2.28 7.05
C LEU A 45 16.18 3.59 7.79
N HIS A 46 15.55 3.52 8.96
CA HIS A 46 15.21 4.71 9.74
C HIS A 46 16.45 5.52 10.14
N GLU A 47 17.52 4.88 10.59
CA GLU A 47 18.78 5.56 10.98
C GLU A 47 19.42 6.34 9.82
N SER A 48 19.22 5.87 8.58
CA SER A 48 19.78 6.50 7.37
C SER A 48 18.95 7.68 6.83
N LEU A 49 17.69 7.82 7.27
CA LEU A 49 16.73 8.77 6.71
C LEU A 49 16.62 10.03 7.56
N THR A 50 16.36 11.17 6.89
CA THR A 50 15.96 12.38 7.60
C THR A 50 14.59 12.19 8.25
N PRO A 51 14.26 12.92 9.34
CA PRO A 51 12.94 12.83 9.97
C PRO A 51 11.77 13.02 8.98
N VAL A 52 11.96 13.86 7.96
CA VAL A 52 10.96 14.10 6.91
C VAL A 52 10.80 12.90 5.99
N ASP A 53 11.91 12.26 5.60
CA ASP A 53 11.86 11.09 4.74
C ASP A 53 11.31 9.86 5.47
N GLN A 54 11.61 9.71 6.76
CA GLN A 54 10.96 8.72 7.64
C GLN A 54 9.44 8.92 7.64
N ALA A 55 8.95 10.13 7.89
CA ALA A 55 7.51 10.41 7.91
C ALA A 55 6.84 10.15 6.55
N ARG A 56 7.53 10.43 5.43
CA ARG A 56 7.05 10.08 4.08
C ARG A 56 7.00 8.58 3.85
N PHE A 57 8.03 7.86 4.29
CA PHE A 57 8.11 6.42 4.18
C PHE A 57 6.98 5.75 4.97
N ASP A 58 6.81 6.11 6.25
CA ASP A 58 5.75 5.57 7.10
C ASP A 58 4.35 5.84 6.54
N LEU A 59 4.13 7.06 6.04
CA LEU A 59 2.87 7.44 5.40
C LEU A 59 2.57 6.57 4.16
N THR A 60 3.59 6.37 3.32
CA THR A 60 3.50 5.57 2.10
C THR A 60 3.27 4.10 2.45
N ALA A 61 4.00 3.55 3.42
CA ALA A 61 3.84 2.18 3.89
C ALA A 61 2.43 1.92 4.43
N ALA A 62 1.90 2.84 5.25
CA ALA A 62 0.53 2.74 5.78
C ALA A 62 -0.52 2.77 4.67
N TYR A 63 -0.37 3.66 3.68
CA TYR A 63 -1.29 3.73 2.54
C TYR A 63 -1.24 2.46 1.68
N THR A 64 -0.03 1.96 1.39
CA THR A 64 0.17 0.75 0.60
C THR A 64 -0.43 -0.47 1.29
N LEU A 65 -0.14 -0.70 2.58
CA LEU A 65 -0.71 -1.81 3.34
C LEU A 65 -2.24 -1.77 3.38
N ASN A 66 -2.82 -0.58 3.56
CA ASN A 66 -4.26 -0.43 3.51
C ASN A 66 -4.81 -0.76 2.11
N SER A 67 -4.16 -0.30 1.04
CA SER A 67 -4.57 -0.60 -0.34
C SER A 67 -4.48 -2.09 -0.66
N LEU A 68 -3.44 -2.78 -0.17
CA LEU A 68 -3.27 -4.23 -0.33
C LEU A 68 -4.33 -5.02 0.44
N MET A 69 -4.72 -4.57 1.64
CA MET A 69 -5.81 -5.18 2.39
C MET A 69 -7.13 -5.11 1.59
N TRP A 70 -7.41 -3.98 0.94
CA TRP A 70 -8.57 -3.83 0.06
C TRP A 70 -8.53 -4.79 -1.14
N ALA A 71 -7.36 -4.95 -1.78
CA ALA A 71 -7.19 -5.89 -2.87
C ALA A 71 -7.42 -7.34 -2.41
N TYR A 72 -6.82 -7.73 -1.28
CA TYR A 72 -6.97 -9.07 -0.69
C TYR A 72 -8.43 -9.42 -0.37
N LEU A 73 -9.17 -8.51 0.26
CA LEU A 73 -10.58 -8.76 0.59
C LEU A 73 -11.42 -8.98 -0.67
N ARG A 74 -11.14 -8.22 -1.73
CA ARG A 74 -11.82 -8.40 -3.03
C ARG A 74 -11.50 -9.73 -3.68
N THR A 75 -10.27 -10.23 -3.60
CA THR A 75 -9.93 -11.57 -4.15
C THR A 75 -10.59 -12.70 -3.35
N ARG A 76 -10.93 -12.46 -2.07
CA ARG A 76 -11.70 -13.39 -1.23
C ARG A 76 -13.22 -13.29 -1.42
N GLY A 77 -13.70 -12.42 -2.30
CA GLY A 77 -15.12 -12.18 -2.53
C GLY A 77 -15.82 -11.42 -1.39
N VAL A 78 -15.06 -10.79 -0.48
CA VAL A 78 -15.60 -10.01 0.64
C VAL A 78 -15.64 -8.54 0.24
N ASP A 79 -16.79 -7.89 0.35
CA ASP A 79 -16.86 -6.43 0.17
C ASP A 79 -16.12 -5.73 1.32
N PRO A 80 -15.00 -5.02 1.05
CA PRO A 80 -14.24 -4.36 2.10
C PRO A 80 -15.09 -3.35 2.88
N LYS A 81 -16.13 -2.77 2.26
CA LYS A 81 -17.07 -1.82 2.91
C LYS A 81 -17.99 -2.48 3.93
N GLN A 82 -18.11 -3.80 3.95
CA GLN A 82 -18.98 -4.52 4.89
C GLN A 82 -18.21 -5.10 6.09
N THR A 83 -16.87 -5.09 6.03
CA THR A 83 -16.02 -5.56 7.14
C THR A 83 -15.89 -4.52 8.25
N GLN A 84 -15.53 -4.95 9.48
CA GLN A 84 -15.22 -4.05 10.61
C GLN A 84 -14.07 -3.07 10.34
N LEU A 85 -13.33 -3.29 9.23
CA LEU A 85 -12.37 -2.32 8.73
C LEU A 85 -13.03 -1.00 8.32
N LYS A 86 -14.37 -0.92 8.19
CA LYS A 86 -15.13 0.35 8.05
C LYS A 86 -14.77 1.40 9.10
N ASN A 87 -14.56 0.98 10.34
CA ASN A 87 -14.18 1.91 11.41
C ASN A 87 -12.75 2.43 11.25
N ARG A 88 -11.93 1.70 10.48
CA ARG A 88 -10.57 2.07 10.08
C ARG A 88 -10.51 2.53 8.62
N GLN A 89 -11.63 2.68 7.90
CA GLN A 89 -11.66 3.18 6.50
C GLN A 89 -11.48 4.70 6.41
N THR A 90 -11.33 5.38 7.54
CA THR A 90 -10.48 6.57 7.61
C THR A 90 -9.00 6.28 7.25
N ALA A 91 -8.60 5.05 6.92
CA ALA A 91 -7.24 4.72 6.47
C ALA A 91 -7.01 4.86 4.96
N SER A 92 -8.04 4.83 4.09
CA SER A 92 -7.86 5.22 2.68
C SER A 92 -7.66 6.73 2.54
N ARG A 93 -8.26 7.48 3.49
CA ARG A 93 -8.00 8.89 3.73
C ARG A 93 -7.14 8.97 4.98
N ILE A 94 -5.88 8.48 4.97
CA ILE A 94 -4.96 8.72 6.11
C ILE A 94 -5.26 10.11 6.61
N ASP A 95 -5.74 10.18 7.85
CA ASP A 95 -6.44 11.37 8.34
C ASP A 95 -5.57 12.57 7.98
N LYS A 96 -6.10 13.49 7.15
CA LYS A 96 -5.29 14.59 6.62
C LYS A 96 -4.61 15.35 7.76
N GLN A 97 -5.27 15.41 8.90
CA GLN A 97 -4.74 15.95 10.14
C GLN A 97 -3.62 15.06 10.71
N ALA A 98 -3.75 13.73 10.74
CA ALA A 98 -2.68 12.82 11.14
C ALA A 98 -1.45 12.93 10.21
N SER A 99 -1.62 12.90 8.89
CA SER A 99 -0.50 13.11 7.94
C SER A 99 0.16 14.47 8.13
N THR A 100 -0.64 15.52 8.35
CA THR A 100 -0.13 16.87 8.66
C THR A 100 0.62 16.90 9.98
N ARG A 101 0.14 16.21 11.01
CA ARG A 101 0.80 16.11 12.32
C ARG A 101 2.13 15.38 12.21
N LEU A 102 2.19 14.27 11.48
CA LEU A 102 3.42 13.51 11.23
C LEU A 102 4.45 14.37 10.51
N MET A 103 4.06 15.03 9.42
CA MET A 103 4.96 15.90 8.65
C MET A 103 5.41 17.13 9.47
N ARG A 104 4.50 17.74 10.23
CA ARG A 104 4.83 18.89 11.08
C ARG A 104 5.78 18.49 12.21
N ASN A 105 5.59 17.31 12.82
CA ASN A 105 6.49 16.78 13.83
C ASN A 105 7.88 16.49 13.22
N ALA A 106 7.93 15.87 12.05
CA ALA A 106 9.18 15.63 11.33
C ALA A 106 9.94 16.91 10.99
N LEU A 107 9.24 17.95 10.51
CA LEU A 107 9.84 19.27 10.25
C LEU A 107 10.37 19.92 11.53
N TRP A 108 9.64 19.80 12.63
CA TRP A 108 10.08 20.28 13.93
C TRP A 108 11.35 19.54 14.40
N GLN A 109 11.38 18.21 14.32
CA GLN A 109 12.56 17.41 14.66
C GLN A 109 13.77 17.78 13.79
N GLN A 110 13.57 18.02 12.49
CA GLN A 110 14.63 18.40 11.57
C GLN A 110 15.20 19.80 11.87
N ALA A 111 14.34 20.76 12.22
CA ALA A 111 14.76 22.11 12.61
C ALA A 111 15.55 22.11 13.93
N HIS A 112 15.08 21.37 14.92
CA HIS A 112 15.77 21.23 16.21
C HIS A 112 17.09 20.46 16.10
N ALA A 113 17.19 19.48 15.19
CA ALA A 113 18.43 18.77 14.92
C ALA A 113 19.49 19.67 14.25
N LYS A 114 19.08 20.69 13.46
CA LYS A 114 19.98 21.68 12.87
C LYS A 114 20.50 22.69 13.90
N ASN A 115 19.61 23.28 14.70
CA ASN A 115 20.00 24.26 15.73
C ASN A 115 21.02 23.69 16.73
N LYS A 116 20.92 22.39 17.05
CA LYS A 116 21.84 21.70 17.96
C LYS A 116 23.26 21.49 17.37
N LYS A 117 23.40 21.56 16.05
CA LYS A 117 24.69 21.49 15.34
C LYS A 117 25.33 22.86 15.15
N ASP A 118 24.53 23.93 15.14
CA ASP A 118 25.01 25.31 14.96
C ASP A 118 25.47 25.96 16.28
N GLU A 119 25.11 25.38 17.43
CA GLU A 119 25.52 25.82 18.78
C GLU A 119 26.76 25.08 19.34
N GLN A 120 27.42 24.22 18.53
CA GLN A 120 28.65 23.50 18.91
C GLN A 120 29.87 23.94 18.08
#